data_AF-A0A3G9GFD3-F1
#
_entry.id   AF-A0A3G9GFD3-F1
#
_cell.length_a   1.000
_cell.length_b   1.000
_cell.length_c   1.000
_cell.angle_alpha   90.00
_cell.angle_beta   90.00
_cell.angle_gamma   90.00
#
_symmetry.space_group_name_H-M   'P 1'
#
loop_
_entity.id
_entity.type
_entity.pdbx_description
1 polymer ?
#
loop_
_entity_poly.entity_id
_entity_poly.type
_entity_poly.pdbx_seq_one_letter_code
_entity_poly.pdbx_strand_id
1 'polypeptide(L)'
;MANDLALRLDREGLAEMSCIAGVGGGVPGLVRLAQSGRPILALDGCRLSCVQACLNRAGVQADHALLLSDQGVVKYKHQAYAVSQAEEIWPLIRDSAAALSGRQSE
;
A
#
# COMPACT_ATOMS: atom_id res chain seq x y z
N MET A 1 8.80 -0.71 -6.68
CA MET A 1 8.84 -1.21 -5.29
C MET A 1 7.46 -1.23 -4.65
N ALA A 2 6.88 -0.11 -4.17
CA ALA A 2 5.59 -0.16 -3.43
C ALA A 2 4.47 -0.93 -4.18
N ASN A 3 4.28 -0.65 -5.47
CA ASN A 3 3.35 -1.39 -6.32
C ASN A 3 3.70 -2.89 -6.43
N ASP A 4 4.98 -3.23 -6.56
CA ASP A 4 5.41 -4.62 -6.75
C ASP A 4 5.20 -5.45 -5.47
N LEU A 5 5.39 -4.82 -4.31
CA LEU A 5 5.13 -5.42 -3.00
C LEU A 5 3.61 -5.56 -2.73
N ALA A 6 2.81 -4.58 -3.15
CA ALA A 6 1.34 -4.70 -3.12
C ALA A 6 0.85 -5.86 -4.00
N LEU A 7 1.39 -5.98 -5.22
CA LEU A 7 1.09 -7.10 -6.10
C LEU A 7 1.60 -8.44 -5.55
N ARG A 8 2.69 -8.44 -4.77
CA ARG A 8 3.18 -9.65 -4.12
C ARG A 8 2.21 -10.12 -3.03
N LEU A 9 1.70 -9.21 -2.20
CA LEU A 9 0.64 -9.53 -1.21
C LEU A 9 -0.58 -10.18 -1.88
N ASP A 10 -1.00 -9.63 -3.02
CA ASP A 10 -2.14 -10.11 -3.81
C ASP A 10 -1.91 -11.50 -4.39
N ARG A 11 -0.76 -11.74 -5.02
CA ARG A 11 -0.39 -13.06 -5.54
C ARG A 11 -0.24 -14.12 -4.43
N GLU A 12 0.22 -13.72 -3.25
CA GLU A 12 0.33 -14.60 -2.08
C GLU A 12 -1.00 -14.78 -1.33
N GLY A 13 -2.08 -14.11 -1.76
CA GLY A 13 -3.41 -14.21 -1.15
C GLY A 13 -3.52 -13.57 0.23
N LEU A 14 -2.58 -12.68 0.59
CA LEU A 14 -2.50 -12.04 1.91
C LEU A 14 -3.33 -10.75 2.01
N ALA A 15 -3.49 -10.05 0.88
CA ALA A 15 -4.34 -8.86 0.74
C ALA A 15 -4.66 -8.62 -0.74
N GLU A 16 -5.80 -8.04 -1.06
CA GLU A 16 -6.15 -7.68 -2.44
C GLU A 16 -5.47 -6.36 -2.84
N MET A 17 -4.83 -6.32 -4.01
CA MET A 17 -4.24 -5.08 -4.53
C MET A 17 -5.33 -4.17 -5.11
N SER A 18 -5.38 -2.89 -4.67
CA SER A 18 -6.25 -1.87 -5.24
C SER A 18 -5.45 -0.71 -5.84
N CYS A 19 -5.75 -0.35 -7.09
CA CYS A 19 -4.98 0.65 -7.83
C CYS A 19 -5.27 2.08 -7.33
N ILE A 20 -4.29 2.67 -6.65
CA ILE A 20 -4.39 4.03 -6.12
C ILE A 20 -4.50 5.12 -7.20
N ALA A 21 -3.91 4.90 -8.37
CA ALA A 21 -4.00 5.86 -9.48
C ALA A 21 -5.46 6.00 -9.95
N GLY A 22 -6.21 4.90 -9.93
CA GLY A 22 -7.63 4.94 -10.25
C GLY A 22 -8.48 5.61 -9.17
N VAL A 23 -8.14 5.44 -7.87
CA VAL A 23 -8.78 6.20 -6.79
C VAL A 23 -8.50 7.70 -6.93
N GLY A 24 -7.22 8.09 -7.10
CA GLY A 24 -6.83 9.49 -7.29
C GLY A 24 -7.40 10.12 -8.57
N GLY A 25 -7.60 9.32 -9.61
CA GLY A 25 -8.26 9.72 -10.86
C GLY A 25 -9.79 9.72 -10.78
N GLY A 26 -10.39 9.31 -9.66
CA GLY A 26 -11.85 9.33 -9.48
C GLY A 26 -12.60 8.22 -10.22
N VAL A 27 -11.94 7.10 -10.55
CA VAL A 27 -12.57 5.96 -11.23
C VAL A 27 -13.66 5.37 -10.32
N PRO A 28 -14.96 5.40 -10.70
CA PRO A 28 -16.06 5.12 -9.77
C PRO A 28 -16.01 3.75 -9.09
N GLY A 29 -15.50 2.73 -9.78
CA GLY A 29 -15.33 1.39 -9.20
C GLY A 29 -14.29 1.37 -8.07
N LEU A 30 -13.14 2.01 -8.28
CA LEU A 30 -12.03 1.99 -7.33
C LEU A 30 -12.28 2.94 -6.15
N VAL A 31 -12.92 4.08 -6.37
CA VAL A 31 -13.34 4.98 -5.28
C VAL A 31 -14.35 4.27 -4.36
N ARG A 32 -15.37 3.62 -4.94
CA ARG A 32 -16.35 2.85 -4.12
C ARG A 32 -15.69 1.71 -3.36
N LEU A 33 -14.74 1.01 -3.97
CA LEU A 33 -14.00 -0.05 -3.30
C LEU A 33 -13.16 0.51 -2.13
N ALA A 34 -12.47 1.62 -2.32
CA ALA A 34 -11.72 2.29 -1.26
C ALA A 34 -12.64 2.77 -0.12
N GLN A 35 -13.88 3.16 -0.42
CA GLN A 35 -14.89 3.59 0.55
C GLN A 35 -15.70 2.43 1.17
N SER A 36 -15.40 1.17 0.83
CA SER A 36 -16.19 0.02 1.25
C SER A 36 -16.13 -0.31 2.75
N GLY A 37 -15.24 0.33 3.49
CA GLY A 37 -14.99 0.04 4.91
C GLY A 37 -14.12 -1.20 5.15
N ARG A 38 -13.62 -1.85 4.09
CA ARG A 38 -12.60 -2.90 4.22
C ARG A 38 -11.31 -2.30 4.80
N PRO A 39 -10.54 -3.05 5.62
CA PRO A 39 -9.26 -2.57 6.11
C PRO A 39 -8.29 -2.25 4.96
N ILE A 40 -7.57 -1.13 5.08
CA ILE A 40 -6.67 -0.61 4.06
C ILE A 40 -5.24 -0.53 4.61
N LEU A 41 -4.33 -1.22 3.92
CA LEU A 41 -2.88 -1.01 4.03
C LEU A 41 -2.42 -0.06 2.92
N ALA A 42 -2.08 1.18 3.26
CA ALA A 42 -1.48 2.13 2.34
C ALA A 42 0.05 1.90 2.25
N LEU A 43 0.56 1.70 1.04
CA LEU A 43 2.00 1.55 0.78
C LEU A 43 2.54 2.73 -0.03
N ASP A 44 3.24 3.64 0.62
CA ASP A 44 3.88 4.79 0.00
C ASP A 44 5.38 4.58 -0.19
N GLY A 45 5.86 4.76 -1.41
CA GLY A 45 7.28 4.55 -1.73
C GLY A 45 8.21 5.69 -1.31
N CYS A 46 7.69 6.87 -1.00
CA CYS A 46 8.49 8.06 -0.65
C CYS A 46 7.65 9.11 0.05
N ARG A 47 8.30 10.08 0.71
CA ARG A 47 7.70 11.15 1.53
C ARG A 47 6.63 12.04 0.88
N LEU A 48 6.38 11.88 -0.42
CA LEU A 48 5.26 12.54 -1.08
C LEU A 48 3.91 11.97 -0.64
N SER A 49 3.89 10.74 -0.11
CA SER A 49 2.71 10.07 0.44
C SER A 49 1.48 10.12 -0.49
N CYS A 50 1.71 9.79 -1.77
CA CYS A 50 0.70 9.87 -2.81
C CYS A 50 -0.52 8.99 -2.50
N VAL A 51 -0.31 7.82 -1.90
CA VAL A 51 -1.41 6.94 -1.51
C VAL A 51 -2.28 7.59 -0.46
N GLN A 52 -1.68 8.09 0.61
CA GLN A 52 -2.42 8.79 1.65
C GLN A 52 -3.16 10.02 1.11
N ALA A 53 -2.52 10.81 0.24
CA ALA A 53 -3.13 11.99 -0.36
C ALA A 53 -4.35 11.65 -1.23
N CYS A 54 -4.27 10.59 -2.04
CA CYS A 54 -5.37 10.14 -2.88
C CYS A 54 -6.53 9.58 -2.06
N LEU A 55 -6.25 8.77 -1.03
CA LEU A 55 -7.28 8.26 -0.11
C LEU A 55 -7.99 9.40 0.62
N ASN A 56 -7.24 10.36 1.16
CA ASN A 56 -7.80 11.53 1.85
C ASN A 56 -8.73 12.34 0.94
N ARG A 57 -8.36 12.54 -0.34
CA ARG A 57 -9.21 13.21 -1.33
C ARG A 57 -10.51 12.45 -1.61
N ALA A 58 -10.48 11.13 -1.52
CA ALA A 58 -11.66 10.27 -1.62
C ALA A 58 -12.43 10.15 -0.30
N GLY A 59 -12.05 10.87 0.76
CA GLY A 59 -12.70 10.81 2.08
C GLY A 59 -12.41 9.52 2.85
N VAL A 60 -11.30 8.85 2.54
CA VAL A 60 -10.91 7.57 3.14
C VAL A 60 -9.61 7.75 3.91
N GLN A 61 -9.54 7.16 5.11
CA GLN A 61 -8.30 7.02 5.86
C GLN A 61 -7.86 5.55 5.84
N ALA A 62 -6.57 5.30 5.69
CA ALA A 62 -6.03 3.95 5.76
C ALA A 62 -5.89 3.53 7.23
N ASP A 63 -6.21 2.27 7.52
CA ASP A 63 -6.04 1.67 8.84
C ASP A 63 -4.56 1.52 9.22
N HIS A 64 -3.71 1.29 8.21
CA HIS A 64 -2.28 1.32 8.38
C HIS A 64 -1.60 1.93 7.15
N ALA A 65 -0.59 2.78 7.38
CA ALA A 65 0.19 3.40 6.32
C ALA A 65 1.67 3.11 6.53
N LEU A 66 2.31 2.54 5.53
CA LEU A 66 3.75 2.29 5.51
C LEU A 66 4.41 3.22 4.51
N LEU A 67 5.39 3.97 5.01
CA LEU A 67 6.28 4.77 4.19
C LEU A 67 7.61 4.04 3.99
N LEU A 68 7.82 3.47 2.81
CA LEU A 68 9.01 2.64 2.54
C LEU A 68 10.31 3.42 2.73
N SER A 69 10.30 4.73 2.46
CA SER A 69 11.49 5.56 2.68
C SER A 69 11.91 5.71 4.13
N ASP A 70 11.00 5.51 5.07
CA ASP A 70 11.33 5.49 6.51
C ASP A 70 11.97 4.17 6.92
N GLN A 71 11.81 3.12 6.10
CA GLN A 71 12.45 1.82 6.24
C GLN A 71 13.79 1.73 5.51
N GLY A 72 14.39 2.89 5.16
CA GLY A 72 15.67 2.95 4.46
C GLY A 72 15.58 2.80 2.93
N VAL A 73 14.38 2.72 2.35
CA VAL A 73 14.22 2.68 0.89
C VAL A 73 14.53 4.03 0.26
N VAL A 74 15.61 4.09 -0.51
CA VAL A 74 16.00 5.30 -1.24
C VAL A 74 15.55 5.19 -2.68
N LYS A 75 14.76 6.17 -3.12
CA LYS A 75 14.32 6.28 -4.52
C LYS A 75 15.33 7.11 -5.32
N TYR A 76 16.14 6.45 -6.13
CA TYR A 76 17.01 7.13 -7.10
C TYR A 76 16.26 7.36 -8.42
N LYS A 77 16.43 8.55 -8.99
CA LYS A 77 15.86 8.85 -10.31
C LYS A 77 16.51 7.97 -11.37
N HIS A 78 15.72 7.47 -12.31
CA HIS A 78 16.17 6.66 -13.45
C HIS A 78 16.84 5.33 -13.07
N GLN A 79 16.60 4.82 -11.87
CA GLN A 79 17.14 3.53 -11.42
C GLN A 79 16.03 2.63 -10.88
N ALA A 80 16.16 1.34 -11.16
CA ALA A 80 15.37 0.33 -10.47
C ALA A 80 15.82 0.21 -9.01
N TYR A 81 14.96 -0.31 -8.15
CA TYR A 81 15.33 -0.64 -6.78
C TYR A 81 16.09 -1.96 -6.72
N ALA A 82 16.91 -2.15 -5.69
CA ALA A 82 17.58 -3.43 -5.46
C ALA A 82 16.59 -4.47 -4.93
N VAL A 83 16.61 -5.69 -5.50
CA VAL A 83 15.74 -6.79 -5.04
C VAL A 83 16.02 -7.13 -3.57
N SER A 84 17.28 -7.12 -3.14
CA SER A 84 17.64 -7.34 -1.73
C SER A 84 16.93 -6.39 -0.78
N GLN A 85 16.83 -5.11 -1.15
CA GLN A 85 16.13 -4.11 -0.35
C GLN A 85 14.62 -4.40 -0.26
N ALA A 86 14.01 -4.94 -1.32
CA ALA A 86 12.62 -5.36 -1.28
C ALA A 86 12.41 -6.59 -0.38
N GLU A 87 13.33 -7.54 -0.38
CA GLU A 87 13.29 -8.71 0.52
C GLU A 87 13.52 -8.33 1.99
N GLU A 88 14.39 -7.35 2.28
CA GLU A 88 14.64 -6.85 3.64
C GLU A 88 13.38 -6.27 4.29
N ILE A 89 12.58 -5.51 3.53
CA ILE A 89 11.35 -4.88 4.05
C ILE A 89 10.11 -5.78 3.93
N TRP A 90 10.20 -6.88 3.20
CA TRP A 90 9.05 -7.74 2.93
C TRP A 90 8.38 -8.29 4.22
N PRO A 91 9.11 -8.80 5.23
CA PRO A 91 8.49 -9.28 6.46
C PRO A 91 7.61 -8.23 7.15
N LEU A 92 8.06 -6.97 7.21
CA LEU A 92 7.29 -5.87 7.81
C LEU A 92 5.95 -5.66 7.09
N ILE A 93 5.97 -5.63 5.75
CA ILE A 93 4.77 -5.42 4.93
C ILE A 93 3.79 -6.59 5.08
N ARG A 94 4.32 -7.81 5.01
CA ARG A 94 3.54 -9.04 5.20
C ARG A 94 2.86 -9.06 6.57
N ASP A 95 3.61 -8.77 7.63
CA ASP A 95 3.11 -8.79 9.00
C ASP A 95 2.09 -7.67 9.24
N SER A 96 2.27 -6.51 8.59
CA SER A 96 1.30 -5.41 8.61
C SER A 96 -0.03 -5.78 7.95
N ALA A 97 0.01 -6.50 6.82
CA ALA A 97 -1.18 -7.03 6.17
C ALA A 97 -1.87 -8.08 7.04
N ALA A 98 -1.11 -9.02 7.62
CA ALA A 98 -1.66 -10.05 8.50
C ALA A 98 -2.34 -9.45 9.75
N ALA A 99 -1.75 -8.40 10.33
CA ALA A 99 -2.33 -7.71 11.49
C ALA A 99 -3.68 -7.03 11.18
N LEU A 100 -3.89 -6.57 9.94
CA LEU A 100 -5.18 -6.01 9.50
C LEU A 100 -6.25 -7.09 9.31
N SER A 101 -5.86 -8.28 8.83
CA SER A 101 -6.77 -9.41 8.66
C SER A 101 -7.21 -10.01 10.00
N GLY A 102 -6.33 -10.04 11.01
CA GLY A 102 -6.63 -10.56 12.35
C GLY A 102 -7.60 -9.70 13.17
N ARG A 103 -7.73 -8.39 12.87
CA ARG A 103 -8.68 -7.48 13.53
C ARG A 103 -10.14 -7.67 13.10
N GLN A 104 -10.44 -8.62 12.20
CA GLN A 104 -11.80 -8.93 11.76
C GLN A 104 -12.48 -10.02 12.60
N SER A 105 -11.86 -10.49 13.70
CA SER A 105 -12.35 -11.61 14.53
C SER A 105 -12.80 -11.23 15.95
N GLU A 106 -12.92 -9.93 16.26
CA GLU A 106 -13.42 -9.42 17.55
C GLU A 106 -14.77 -8.69 17.40
#